data_AF-A0A699Z8N8-F1
#
_entry.id   AF-A0A699Z8N8-F1
#
_cell.length_a   1.000
_cell.length_b   1.000
_cell.length_c   1.000
_cell.angle_alpha   90.00
_cell.angle_beta   90.00
_cell.angle_gamma   90.00
#
_symmetry.space_group_name_H-M   'P 1'
#
loop_
_entity.id
_entity.type
_entity.pdbx_description
1 polymer ?
#
loop_
_entity_poly.entity_id
_entity_poly.type
_entity_poly.pdbx_seq_one_letter_code
_entity_poly.pdbx_strand_id
1 'polypeptide(L)'
;MVLTVAYSIAGLGIAIVNDFKSIEGDRAMGLQSLPVAFGVETAKYICVASIDVTQLGVAAYLWQGLHQPTYAAVLLGLILPQIFFQFKYFLPDPIANDVKYQASAQPFLVFGLLTTGLAIGAANSVAAAL
;
A
#
# COMPACT_ATOMS: atom_id res chain seq x y z
N MET A 1 -19.48 6.67 -1.37
CA MET A 1 -19.14 6.39 -2.78
C MET A 1 -17.69 6.77 -3.08
N VAL A 2 -17.25 8.02 -2.89
CA VAL A 2 -15.84 8.44 -3.10
C VAL A 2 -14.86 7.61 -2.25
N LEU A 3 -15.16 7.44 -0.96
CA LEU A 3 -14.39 6.60 -0.03
C LEU A 3 -14.32 5.12 -0.46
N THR A 4 -15.40 4.59 -1.01
CA THR A 4 -15.51 3.20 -1.46
C THR A 4 -14.64 2.96 -2.69
N VAL A 5 -14.63 3.91 -3.63
CA VAL A 5 -13.76 3.89 -4.82
C VAL A 5 -12.29 4.07 -4.43
N ALA A 6 -11.97 4.97 -3.49
CA ALA A 6 -10.61 5.16 -2.99
C ALA A 6 -10.05 3.91 -2.31
N TYR A 7 -10.86 3.15 -1.57
CA TYR A 7 -10.45 1.89 -0.97
C TYR A 7 -10.25 0.75 -1.99
N SER A 8 -11.06 0.70 -3.06
CA SER A 8 -10.84 -0.22 -4.17
C SER A 8 -9.50 0.06 -4.88
N ILE A 9 -9.08 1.32 -4.96
CA ILE A 9 -7.76 1.71 -5.48
C ILE A 9 -6.64 1.33 -4.49
N ALA A 10 -6.84 1.47 -3.18
CA ALA A 10 -5.87 0.98 -2.18
C ALA A 10 -5.68 -0.55 -2.22
N GLY A 11 -6.74 -1.32 -2.48
CA GLY A 11 -6.66 -2.77 -2.72
C GLY A 11 -5.82 -3.15 -3.94
N LEU A 12 -5.73 -2.28 -4.94
CA LEU A 12 -4.92 -2.49 -6.14
C LEU A 12 -3.42 -2.59 -5.81
N GLY A 13 -2.91 -1.79 -4.88
CA GLY A 13 -1.50 -1.84 -4.46
C GLY A 13 -1.11 -3.18 -3.83
N ILE A 14 -2.00 -3.78 -3.04
CA ILE A 14 -1.80 -5.11 -2.43
C ILE A 14 -1.88 -6.21 -3.50
N ALA A 15 -2.78 -6.07 -4.47
CA ALA A 15 -2.87 -6.99 -5.60
C ALA A 15 -1.56 -7.00 -6.43
N ILE A 16 -0.96 -5.82 -6.64
CA ILE A 16 0.33 -5.69 -7.34
C ILE A 16 1.45 -6.39 -6.56
N VAL A 17 1.50 -6.27 -5.23
CA VAL A 17 2.50 -7.00 -4.39
C VAL A 17 2.32 -8.52 -4.51
N ASN A 18 1.08 -9.00 -4.62
CA ASN A 18 0.82 -10.43 -4.77
C ASN A 18 1.30 -10.97 -6.12
N ASP A 19 1.18 -10.20 -7.21
CA ASP A 19 1.68 -10.57 -8.54
C ASP A 19 3.21 -10.74 -8.57
N PHE A 20 3.96 -10.05 -7.70
CA PHE A 20 5.41 -10.29 -7.55
C PHE A 20 5.73 -11.66 -6.98
N LYS A 21 4.91 -12.14 -6.05
CA LYS A 21 5.12 -13.43 -5.39
C LYS A 21 4.82 -14.59 -6.33
N SER A 22 3.85 -14.45 -7.22
CA SER A 22 3.46 -15.49 -8.17
C SER A 22 4.22 -15.44 -9.50
N ILE A 23 5.15 -14.51 -9.71
CA ILE A 23 5.79 -14.26 -11.01
C ILE A 23 6.33 -15.52 -11.72
N GLU A 24 7.00 -16.42 -11.00
CA GLU A 24 7.53 -17.65 -11.59
C GLU A 24 6.43 -18.64 -11.98
N GLY A 25 5.38 -18.74 -11.15
CA GLY A 25 4.19 -19.54 -11.44
C GLY A 25 3.37 -18.98 -12.60
N ASP A 26 3.20 -17.66 -12.64
CA ASP A 26 2.49 -16.94 -13.71
C ASP A 26 3.21 -17.14 -15.04
N ARG A 27 4.54 -17.02 -15.06
CA ARG A 27 5.36 -17.27 -16.25
C ARG A 27 5.27 -18.72 -16.72
N ALA A 28 5.28 -19.68 -15.79
CA ALA A 28 5.13 -21.11 -16.11
C ALA A 28 3.73 -21.45 -16.65
N MET A 29 2.70 -20.73 -16.21
CA MET A 29 1.31 -20.88 -16.64
C MET A 29 0.91 -19.99 -17.83
N GLY A 30 1.84 -19.18 -18.36
CA GLY A 30 1.58 -18.28 -19.49
C GLY A 30 0.73 -17.05 -19.15
N LEU A 31 0.61 -16.69 -17.87
CA LEU A 31 -0.10 -15.51 -17.39
C LEU A 31 0.77 -14.25 -17.54
N GLN A 32 0.13 -13.14 -17.94
CA GLN A 32 0.77 -11.84 -18.20
C GLN A 32 0.61 -10.90 -16.99
N SER A 33 1.16 -11.26 -15.82
CA SER A 33 1.19 -10.34 -14.68
C SER A 33 2.13 -9.16 -14.94
N LEU A 34 1.93 -8.04 -14.24
CA LEU A 34 2.76 -6.81 -14.35
C LEU A 34 4.28 -7.10 -14.38
N PRO A 35 4.81 -7.95 -13.48
CA PRO A 35 6.23 -8.31 -13.47
C PRO A 35 6.67 -9.17 -14.67
N VAL A 36 5.76 -9.99 -15.22
CA VAL A 36 6.01 -10.83 -16.41
C VAL A 36 5.98 -9.99 -17.69
N ALA A 37 5.06 -9.02 -17.79
CA ALA A 37 4.89 -8.17 -18.97
C ALA A 37 5.94 -7.05 -19.07
N PHE A 38 6.28 -6.39 -17.96
CA PHE A 38 7.19 -5.23 -17.93
C PHE A 38 8.59 -5.55 -17.42
N GLY A 39 8.82 -6.77 -16.94
CA GLY A 39 10.07 -7.19 -16.31
C GLY A 39 10.18 -6.73 -14.85
N VAL A 40 10.95 -7.49 -14.07
CA VAL A 40 11.14 -7.28 -12.62
C VAL A 40 11.66 -5.88 -12.28
N GLU A 41 12.55 -5.34 -13.11
CA GLU A 41 13.18 -4.05 -12.87
C GLU A 41 12.23 -2.86 -13.04
N THR A 42 11.39 -2.84 -14.08
CA THR A 42 10.38 -1.79 -14.25
C THR A 42 9.26 -1.97 -13.24
N ALA A 43 8.81 -3.22 -13.06
CA ALA A 43 7.68 -3.52 -12.22
C ALA A 43 7.95 -3.16 -10.75
N LYS A 44 9.17 -3.36 -10.22
CA LYS A 44 9.45 -3.05 -8.80
C LYS A 44 9.26 -1.56 -8.49
N TYR A 45 9.61 -0.67 -9.44
CA TYR A 45 9.38 0.76 -9.29
C TYR A 45 7.90 1.10 -9.39
N ILE A 46 7.16 0.46 -10.31
CA ILE A 46 5.70 0.62 -10.41
C ILE A 46 5.03 0.22 -9.10
N CYS A 47 5.43 -0.92 -8.52
CA CYS A 47 4.92 -1.42 -7.26
C CYS A 47 5.17 -0.43 -6.12
N VAL A 48 6.42 -0.04 -5.88
CA VAL A 48 6.79 0.93 -4.82
C VAL A 48 6.05 2.25 -5.02
N ALA A 49 6.07 2.81 -6.23
CA ALA A 49 5.39 4.06 -6.53
C ALA A 49 3.87 3.96 -6.30
N SER A 50 3.23 2.87 -6.72
CA SER A 50 1.79 2.68 -6.53
C SER A 50 1.40 2.62 -5.05
N ILE A 51 2.19 1.93 -4.22
CA ILE A 51 1.95 1.83 -2.77
C ILE A 51 2.11 3.22 -2.14
N ASP A 52 3.24 3.88 -2.38
CA ASP A 52 3.59 5.12 -1.71
C ASP A 52 2.65 6.26 -2.11
N VAL A 53 2.37 6.42 -3.41
CA VAL A 53 1.43 7.44 -3.91
C VAL A 53 0.04 7.23 -3.32
N THR A 54 -0.40 5.98 -3.21
CA THR A 54 -1.73 5.68 -2.65
C THR A 54 -1.79 6.01 -1.17
N GLN A 55 -0.79 5.60 -0.37
CA GLN A 55 -0.77 5.89 1.06
C GLN A 55 -0.62 7.38 1.36
N LEU A 56 0.19 8.11 0.59
CA LEU A 56 0.29 9.56 0.69
C LEU A 56 -1.01 10.25 0.29
N GLY A 57 -1.69 9.76 -0.76
CA GLY A 57 -3.01 10.24 -1.16
C GLY A 57 -4.06 10.05 -0.06
N VAL A 58 -4.05 8.89 0.61
CA VAL A 58 -4.92 8.63 1.77
C VAL A 58 -4.57 9.56 2.94
N ALA A 59 -3.30 9.75 3.26
CA ALA A 59 -2.87 10.66 4.32
C ALA A 59 -3.32 12.11 4.03
N ALA A 60 -3.18 12.58 2.79
CA ALA A 60 -3.67 13.89 2.36
C ALA A 60 -5.19 14.01 2.49
N TYR A 61 -5.93 12.95 2.14
CA TYR A 61 -7.39 12.91 2.29
C TYR A 61 -7.83 12.91 3.77
N LEU A 62 -7.14 12.18 4.64
CA LEU A 62 -7.41 12.22 6.08
C LEU A 62 -7.17 13.62 6.67
N TRP A 63 -6.13 14.29 6.21
CA TRP A 63 -5.78 15.65 6.66
C TRP A 63 -6.78 16.70 6.15
N GLN A 64 -7.01 16.78 4.84
CA GLN A 64 -7.81 17.85 4.22
C GLN A 64 -9.29 17.51 4.06
N GLY A 65 -9.62 16.25 3.80
CA GLY A 65 -11.00 15.82 3.56
C GLY A 65 -11.76 15.54 4.86
N LEU A 66 -11.17 14.74 5.75
CA LEU A 66 -11.81 14.29 6.99
C LEU A 66 -11.43 15.14 8.22
N HIS A 67 -10.50 16.08 8.09
CA HIS A 67 -10.00 16.92 9.19
C HIS A 67 -9.52 16.10 10.40
N GLN A 68 -8.87 14.97 10.15
CA GLN A 68 -8.35 14.03 11.15
C GLN A 68 -6.80 14.08 11.16
N PRO A 69 -6.18 15.18 11.65
CA PRO A 69 -4.73 15.38 11.56
C PRO A 69 -3.94 14.35 12.37
N THR A 70 -4.49 13.86 13.48
CA THR A 70 -3.85 12.83 14.31
C THR A 70 -3.69 11.52 13.55
N TYR A 71 -4.75 11.05 12.89
CA TYR A 71 -4.70 9.81 12.11
C TYR A 71 -3.82 9.94 10.87
N ALA A 72 -3.83 11.11 10.21
CA ALA A 72 -2.92 11.40 9.11
C ALA A 72 -1.45 11.38 9.56
N ALA A 73 -1.12 11.94 10.72
CA ALA A 73 0.23 11.92 11.27
C ALA A 73 0.69 10.50 11.64
N VAL A 74 -0.19 9.68 12.23
CA VAL A 74 0.10 8.27 12.51
C VAL A 74 0.35 7.50 11.22
N LEU A 75 -0.49 7.69 10.20
CA LEU A 75 -0.32 7.04 8.91
C LEU A 75 1.02 7.42 8.25
N LEU A 76 1.39 8.70 8.25
CA LEU A 76 2.70 9.15 7.77
C LEU A 76 3.85 8.52 8.56
N GLY A 77 3.72 8.41 9.88
CA GLY A 77 4.70 7.72 10.74
C GLY A 77 4.88 6.25 10.39
N LEU A 78 3.82 5.56 9.94
CA LEU A 78 3.87 4.16 9.50
C LEU A 78 4.44 4.01 8.09
N ILE A 79 4.25 5.00 7.21
CA ILE A 79 4.81 5.00 5.85
C ILE A 79 6.35 5.06 5.87
N LEU A 80 6.95 5.82 6.81
CA LEU A 80 8.41 5.97 6.89
C LEU A 80 9.19 4.65 7.00
N PRO A 81 8.92 3.77 8.00
CA PRO A 81 9.60 2.48 8.09
C PRO A 81 9.26 1.57 6.91
N GLN A 82 8.04 1.64 6.37
CA GLN A 82 7.67 0.88 5.17
C GLN A 82 8.56 1.27 3.97
N ILE A 83 8.70 2.56 3.68
CA ILE A 83 9.56 3.07 2.60
C ILE A 83 11.00 2.63 2.83
N PHE A 84 11.51 2.75 4.06
CA PHE A 84 12.85 2.28 4.39
C PHE A 84 13.05 0.80 4.01
N PHE A 85 12.08 -0.07 4.30
CA PHE A 85 12.15 -1.49 3.93
C PHE A 85 11.98 -1.74 2.43
N GLN A 86 11.23 -0.91 1.69
CA GLN A 86 11.18 -0.98 0.23
C GLN A 86 12.57 -0.73 -0.38
N PHE A 87 13.27 0.32 0.06
CA PHE A 87 14.63 0.61 -0.41
C PHE A 87 15.66 -0.42 0.04
N LYS A 88 15.50 -0.98 1.24
CA LYS A 88 16.46 -1.94 1.80
C LYS A 88 16.32 -3.36 1.24
N TYR A 89 15.09 -3.82 1.02
CA TYR A 89 14.83 -5.22 0.66
C TYR A 89 14.22 -5.37 -0.73
N PHE A 90 13.22 -4.55 -1.07
CA PHE A 90 12.43 -4.77 -2.29
C PHE A 90 13.10 -4.24 -3.57
N LEU A 91 13.70 -3.05 -3.52
CA LEU A 91 14.37 -2.44 -4.68
C LEU A 91 15.66 -3.15 -5.15
N PRO A 92 16.51 -3.67 -4.24
CA PRO A 92 17.72 -4.39 -4.64
C PRO A 92 17.41 -5.74 -5.31
N ASP A 93 16.58 -6.55 -4.68
CA ASP A 93 16.16 -7.84 -5.22
C ASP A 93 14.78 -8.21 -4.66
N PRO A 94 13.70 -7.93 -5.42
CA PRO A 94 12.33 -8.14 -4.96
C PRO A 94 11.95 -9.62 -4.85
N ILE A 95 12.66 -10.52 -5.53
CA ILE A 95 12.38 -11.96 -5.50
C ILE A 95 13.13 -12.60 -4.34
N ALA A 96 14.43 -12.35 -4.19
CA ALA A 96 15.21 -12.97 -3.12
C ALA A 96 14.88 -12.43 -1.71
N ASN A 97 14.32 -11.22 -1.62
CA ASN A 97 13.96 -10.59 -0.35
C ASN A 97 12.45 -10.43 -0.15
N ASP A 98 11.61 -11.09 -0.96
CA ASP A 98 10.15 -10.99 -0.90
C ASP A 98 9.60 -11.28 0.52
N VAL A 99 10.07 -12.34 1.16
CA VAL A 99 9.65 -12.75 2.51
C VAL A 99 10.12 -11.74 3.55
N LYS A 100 11.35 -11.23 3.42
CA LYS A 100 11.90 -10.22 4.35
C LYS A 100 11.18 -8.90 4.23
N TYR A 101 10.88 -8.49 3.00
CA TYR A 101 10.09 -7.31 2.71
C TYR A 101 8.68 -7.45 3.28
N GLN A 102 7.98 -8.57 3.03
CA GLN A 102 6.65 -8.78 3.61
C GLN A 102 6.69 -8.83 5.14
N ALA A 103 7.63 -9.55 5.74
CA ALA A 103 7.74 -9.62 7.20
C ALA A 103 8.01 -8.24 7.84
N SER A 104 8.75 -7.37 7.15
CA SER A 104 9.16 -6.06 7.68
C SER A 104 8.18 -4.95 7.33
N ALA A 105 7.74 -4.83 6.07
CA ALA A 105 6.95 -3.72 5.55
C ALA A 105 5.42 -3.98 5.60
N GLN A 106 4.97 -5.22 5.41
CA GLN A 106 3.53 -5.56 5.39
C GLN A 106 2.81 -5.16 6.68
N PRO A 107 3.38 -5.35 7.90
CA PRO A 107 2.71 -4.93 9.12
C PRO A 107 2.40 -3.43 9.12
N PHE A 108 3.33 -2.58 8.67
CA PHE A 108 3.12 -1.14 8.60
C PHE A 108 2.02 -0.76 7.60
N LEU A 109 1.96 -1.45 6.46
CA LEU A 109 0.90 -1.25 5.48
C LEU A 109 -0.48 -1.64 6.05
N VAL A 110 -0.57 -2.78 6.74
CA VAL A 110 -1.81 -3.24 7.40
C VAL A 110 -2.22 -2.29 8.52
N PHE A 111 -1.29 -1.85 9.37
CA PHE A 111 -1.58 -0.86 10.42
C PHE A 111 -1.99 0.50 9.82
N GLY A 112 -1.44 0.90 8.68
CA GLY A 112 -1.88 2.10 7.96
C GLY A 112 -3.31 1.98 7.46
N LEU A 113 -3.68 0.79 6.95
CA LEU A 113 -5.04 0.49 6.53
C LEU A 113 -6.02 0.50 7.72
N LEU A 114 -5.64 -0.08 8.86
CA LEU A 114 -6.42 -0.03 10.10
C LEU A 114 -6.58 1.40 10.62
N THR A 115 -5.50 2.19 10.62
CA THR A 115 -5.52 3.61 11.03
C THR A 115 -6.51 4.41 10.19
N THR A 116 -6.52 4.18 8.87
CA THR A 116 -7.46 4.81 7.96
C THR A 116 -8.91 4.41 8.25
N GLY A 117 -9.16 3.12 8.47
CA GLY A 117 -10.49 2.61 8.83
C GLY A 117 -11.02 3.21 10.14
N LEU A 118 -10.16 3.29 11.17
CA LEU A 118 -10.49 3.92 12.45
C LEU A 118 -10.78 5.42 12.30
N ALA A 119 -10.00 6.15 11.49
CA ALA A 119 -10.20 7.57 11.23
C ALA A 119 -11.58 7.84 10.60
N ILE A 120 -11.98 7.02 9.63
CA ILE A 120 -13.29 7.10 8.98
C ILE A 120 -14.40 6.76 9.98
N GLY A 121 -14.24 5.71 10.78
CA GLY A 121 -15.18 5.35 11.84
C GLY A 121 -15.37 6.47 12.87
N ALA A 122 -14.28 7.11 13.28
CA ALA A 122 -14.30 8.27 14.17
C ALA A 122 -15.04 9.46 13.53
N ALA A 123 -14.76 9.77 12.26
CA ALA A 123 -15.45 10.85 11.55
C ALA A 123 -16.97 10.59 11.40
N ASN A 124 -17.36 9.36 11.09
CA ASN A 124 -18.77 8.99 10.92
C ASN A 124 -19.54 8.98 12.25
N SER A 125 -18.91 8.57 13.35
CA SER A 125 -19.53 8.59 14.68
C SER A 125 -19.74 10.01 15.21
N VAL A 126 -18.82 10.93 14.91
CA VAL A 126 -19.02 12.37 15.16
C VAL A 126 -20.17 12.93 14.32
N ALA A 127 -20.26 12.57 13.04
CA ALA A 127 -21.35 13.00 12.16
C ALA A 127 -22.73 12.46 12.57
N ALA A 128 -22.79 11.27 13.17
CA ALA A 128 -24.04 10.67 13.67
C ALA A 128 -24.49 11.24 15.04
N ALA A 129 -23.62 11.99 15.72
CA ALA A 129 -23.91 12.63 17.02
C ALA A 129 -24.39 14.09 16.89
N LEU A 130 -24.45 14.63 15.67
CA LEU A 130 -24.95 15.97 15.32
C LEU A 130 -26.32 15.86 14.64
#